data_AF-A0A529XR99-F1
#
_entry.id   AF-A0A529XR99-F1
#
_cell.length_a   1.000
_cell.length_b   1.000
_cell.length_c   1.000
_cell.angle_alpha   90.00
_cell.angle_beta   90.00
_cell.angle_gamma   90.00
#
_symmetry.space_group_name_H-M   'P 1'
#
loop_
_entity.id
_entity.type
_entity.pdbx_description
1 polymer ?
#
loop_
_entity_poly.entity_id
_entity_poly.type
_entity_poly.pdbx_seq_one_letter_code
_entity_poly.pdbx_strand_id
1 'polypeptide(L)' 'MTSFSPLPATLIEPIVRVALLEDLGRSGDLTTDAVIPYDCTATLVLKARQAGVVAGLDLVSYAFLLVEPAINIP' A
#
# COMPACT_ATOMS: atom_id res chain seq x y z
N MET A 1 -0.77 -24.39 10.02
CA MET A 1 -1.15 -23.05 9.53
C MET A 1 -1.81 -23.25 8.19
N THR A 2 -3.09 -22.91 8.05
CA THR A 2 -3.78 -22.96 6.75
C THR A 2 -3.17 -21.89 5.85
N SER A 3 -2.43 -22.30 4.84
CA SER A 3 -1.91 -21.39 3.82
C SER A 3 -3.06 -20.97 2.93
N PHE A 4 -3.48 -19.71 3.03
CA PHE A 4 -4.43 -19.12 2.09
C PHE A 4 -3.67 -18.77 0.81
N SER A 5 -4.25 -19.11 -0.35
CA SER A 5 -3.74 -18.60 -1.62
C SER A 5 -3.96 -17.09 -1.66
N PRO A 6 -3.00 -16.29 -2.18
CA PRO A 6 -3.21 -14.86 -2.34
C PRO A 6 -4.43 -14.59 -3.22
N LEU A 7 -5.12 -13.49 -2.94
CA LEU A 7 -6.24 -13.03 -3.75
C LEU A 7 -5.78 -12.77 -5.20
N PRO A 8 -6.58 -13.14 -6.22
CA PRO A 8 -6.24 -12.84 -7.60
C PRO A 8 -6.10 -11.33 -7.83
N ALA A 9 -5.03 -10.92 -8.53
CA ALA A 9 -4.78 -9.53 -8.87
C ALA A 9 -5.97 -8.86 -9.56
N THR A 10 -6.65 -9.59 -10.45
CA THR A 10 -7.84 -9.11 -11.17
C THR A 10 -9.01 -8.72 -10.27
N LEU A 11 -9.07 -9.23 -9.04
CA LEU A 11 -10.10 -8.89 -8.06
C LEU A 11 -9.70 -7.65 -7.23
N ILE A 12 -8.43 -7.55 -6.84
CA ILE A 12 -7.95 -6.49 -5.94
C ILE A 12 -7.54 -5.22 -6.69
N GLU A 13 -7.05 -5.33 -7.91
CA GLU A 13 -6.55 -4.21 -8.74
C GLU A 13 -7.55 -3.06 -8.88
N PRO A 14 -8.83 -3.28 -9.25
CA PRO A 14 -9.75 -2.16 -9.43
C PRO A 14 -10.07 -1.48 -8.10
N ILE A 15 -10.13 -2.23 -7.00
CA ILE A 15 -10.42 -1.69 -5.67
C ILE A 15 -9.28 -0.78 -5.20
N VAL A 16 -8.04 -1.28 -5.30
CA VAL A 16 -6.86 -0.53 -4.87
C VAL A 16 -6.64 0.69 -5.77
N ARG A 17 -6.80 0.54 -7.10
CA ARG A 17 -6.66 1.67 -8.02
C ARG A 17 -7.66 2.77 -7.73
N VAL A 18 -8.94 2.43 -7.50
CA VAL A 18 -9.97 3.43 -7.20
C VAL A 18 -9.66 4.15 -5.90
N ALA A 19 -9.24 3.43 -4.85
CA ALA A 19 -8.87 4.04 -3.57
C ALA A 19 -7.67 4.99 -3.71
N LEU A 20 -6.64 4.62 -4.46
CA LEU A 20 -5.48 5.48 -4.71
C LEU A 20 -5.86 6.74 -5.51
N LEU A 21 -6.74 6.61 -6.51
CA LEU A 21 -7.22 7.76 -7.29
C LEU A 21 -8.12 8.70 -6.47
N GLU A 22 -8.89 8.17 -5.54
CA GLU A 22 -9.68 8.96 -4.58
C GLU A 22 -8.76 9.80 -3.68
N ASP A 23 -7.74 9.17 -3.10
CA ASP A 23 -6.85 9.79 -2.09
C ASP A 23 -5.84 10.77 -2.71
N LEU A 24 -5.16 10.37 -3.80
CA LEU A 24 -4.13 11.18 -4.45
C LEU A 24 -4.70 12.19 -5.45
N GLY A 25 -5.95 12.00 -5.88
CA GLY A 25 -6.61 12.85 -6.86
C GLY A 25 -5.78 13.03 -8.14
N ARG A 26 -5.71 14.27 -8.62
CA ARG A 26 -4.98 14.63 -9.86
C ARG A 26 -3.57 15.14 -9.60
N SER A 27 -3.27 15.53 -8.37
CA SER A 27 -2.05 16.27 -8.03
C SER A 27 -1.07 15.47 -7.18
N GLY A 28 -1.41 14.23 -6.79
CA GLY A 28 -0.58 13.43 -5.89
C GLY A 28 -0.58 13.97 -4.46
N ASP A 29 0.48 13.64 -3.71
CA ASP A 29 0.70 14.13 -2.35
C ASP A 29 1.63 15.35 -2.35
N LEU A 30 1.02 16.54 -2.51
CA LEU A 30 1.74 17.82 -2.51
C LEU A 30 2.44 18.12 -1.17
N THR A 31 2.00 17.52 -0.07
CA THR A 31 2.64 17.76 1.23
C THR A 31 3.96 17.01 1.27
N THR A 32 3.97 15.73 0.87
CA THR A 32 5.18 14.91 0.76
C THR A 32 6.17 15.55 -0.22
N ASP A 33 5.72 15.94 -1.41
CA ASP A 33 6.58 16.57 -2.43
C ASP A 33 7.24 17.87 -1.94
N ALA A 34 6.57 18.63 -1.06
CA ALA A 34 7.09 19.90 -0.55
C ALA A 34 8.12 19.75 0.57
N VAL A 35 8.11 18.64 1.32
CA VAL A 35 8.86 18.52 2.59
C VAL A 35 9.83 17.34 2.65
N ILE A 36 9.70 16.35 1.76
CA ILE A 36 10.55 15.16 1.74
C ILE A 36 11.50 15.21 0.53
N PRO A 37 12.82 15.08 0.72
CA PRO A 37 13.76 14.95 -0.40
C PRO A 37 13.45 13.73 -1.27
N TYR A 38 13.61 13.87 -2.58
CA TYR A 38 13.27 12.84 -3.57
C TYR A 38 14.01 11.51 -3.37
N ASP A 39 15.25 11.55 -2.87
CA ASP A 39 16.12 10.39 -2.65
C ASP A 39 16.02 9.81 -1.24
N CYS A 40 15.07 10.30 -0.42
CA CYS A 40 14.87 9.82 0.93
C CYS A 40 14.28 8.40 0.93
N THR A 41 14.91 7.50 1.69
CA THR A 41 14.41 6.13 1.92
C THR A 41 14.12 5.91 3.39
N ALA A 42 13.07 5.15 3.70
CA ALA A 42 12.68 4.84 5.08
C ALA A 42 12.25 3.38 5.23
N THR A 43 12.22 2.91 6.47
CA THR A 43 11.62 1.63 6.85
C THR A 43 10.34 1.89 7.64
N LEU A 44 9.24 1.27 7.22
CA LEU A 44 7.91 1.40 7.84
C LEU A 44 7.54 0.10 8.58
N VAL A 45 6.78 0.22 9.66
CA VAL A 45 6.09 -0.91 10.31
C VAL A 45 4.60 -0.65 10.39
N LEU A 46 3.79 -1.57 9.84
CA LEU A 46 2.35 -1.60 10.08
C LEU A 46 2.07 -2.26 11.43
N LYS A 47 1.73 -1.45 12.43
CA LYS A 47 1.53 -1.90 13.82
C LYS A 47 0.07 -1.81 14.25
N ALA A 48 -0.54 -2.94 14.58
CA ALA A 48 -1.87 -2.97 15.20
C ALA A 48 -1.83 -2.30 16.58
N ARG A 49 -2.79 -1.39 16.84
CA ARG A 49 -2.90 -0.66 18.11
C ARG A 49 -3.80 -1.38 19.14
N GLN A 50 -4.50 -2.42 18.70
CA GLN A 50 -5.43 -3.21 19.50
C GLN A 50 -5.35 -4.68 19.07
N ALA A 51 -5.80 -5.59 19.93
CA ALA A 51 -5.87 -7.01 19.62
C ALA A 51 -6.93 -7.30 18.55
N GLY A 52 -6.65 -8.23 17.64
CA GLY A 52 -7.56 -8.61 16.55
C GLY A 52 -6.96 -9.64 15.61
N VAL A 53 -7.66 -9.89 14.49
CA VAL A 53 -7.20 -10.75 13.39
C VAL A 53 -6.79 -9.88 12.22
N VAL A 54 -5.57 -10.04 11.72
CA VAL A 54 -5.06 -9.31 10.55
C VAL A 54 -5.67 -9.89 9.28
N ALA A 55 -6.19 -9.03 8.41
CA ALA A 55 -6.72 -9.37 7.09
C ALA A 55 -6.43 -8.24 6.09
N GLY A 56 -6.39 -8.57 4.79
CA GLY A 56 -6.22 -7.58 3.72
C GLY A 56 -4.78 -7.25 3.34
N LEU A 57 -3.78 -8.04 3.78
CA LEU A 57 -2.37 -7.80 3.44
C LEU A 57 -2.10 -7.87 1.93
N ASP A 58 -2.85 -8.65 1.16
CA ASP A 58 -2.73 -8.67 -0.30
C ASP A 58 -3.04 -7.30 -0.92
N LEU A 59 -4.04 -6.56 -0.39
CA LEU A 59 -4.37 -5.22 -0.86
C LEU A 59 -3.27 -4.21 -0.48
N VAL A 60 -2.70 -4.36 0.73
CA VAL A 60 -1.57 -3.54 1.19
C VAL A 60 -0.38 -3.71 0.24
N SER A 61 0.01 -4.96 -0.04
CA SER A 61 1.12 -5.24 -0.95
C SER A 61 0.85 -4.71 -2.36
N TYR A 62 -0.39 -4.85 -2.84
CA TYR A 62 -0.76 -4.34 -4.16
C TYR A 62 -0.78 -2.81 -4.22
N ALA A 63 -1.17 -2.11 -3.15
CA ALA A 63 -1.13 -0.65 -3.08
C ALA A 63 0.30 -0.12 -3.19
N PHE A 64 1.24 -0.68 -2.43
CA PHE A 64 2.65 -0.32 -2.55
C PHE A 64 3.22 -0.63 -3.93
N LEU A 65 2.89 -1.79 -4.51
CA LEU A 65 3.29 -2.14 -5.87
C LEU A 65 2.79 -1.13 -6.92
N LEU A 66 1.55 -0.64 -6.79
CA LEU A 66 1.00 0.36 -7.72
C LEU A 66 1.63 1.75 -7.56
N VAL A 67 2.05 2.11 -6.35
CA VAL A 67 2.66 3.41 -6.05
C VAL A 67 4.15 3.42 -6.43
N GLU A 68 4.91 2.44 -5.97
CA GLU A 68 6.35 2.30 -6.24
C GLU A 68 6.77 0.82 -6.21
N PRO A 69 7.00 0.20 -7.38
CA PRO A 69 7.40 -1.21 -7.48
C PRO A 69 8.72 -1.57 -6.78
N ALA A 70 9.59 -0.59 -6.50
CA ALA A 70 10.85 -0.83 -5.80
C ALA A 70 10.71 -1.04 -4.28
N ILE A 71 9.52 -0.81 -3.71
CA ILE A 71 9.29 -1.01 -2.27
C ILE A 71 9.40 -2.49 -1.93
N ASN A 72 10.30 -2.82 -0.99
CA ASN A 72 10.44 -4.17 -0.46
C ASN A 72 9.43 -4.41 0.67
N ILE A 73 8.63 -5.47 0.54
CA ILE A 73 7.71 -5.95 1.56
C ILE A 73 8.14 -7.37 1.95
N PRO A 74 8.67 -7.57 3.17
CA PRO A 74 9.09 -8.88 3.63
C PRO A 74 7.92 -9.78 4.06
#